data_AF-A0A7C0WZ76-F1
#
_entry.id   AF-A0A7C0WZ76-F1
#
_cell.length_a   1.000
_cell.length_b   1.000
_cell.length_c   1.000
_cell.angle_alpha   90.00
_cell.angle_beta   90.00
_cell.angle_gamma   90.00
#
_symmetry.space_group_name_H-M   'P 1'
#
loop_
_entity.id
_entity.type
_entity.pdbx_description
1 polymer ?
#
loop_
_entity_poly.entity_id
_entity_poly.type
_entity_poly.pdbx_seq_one_letter_code
_entity_poly.pdbx_strand_id
1 'polypeptide(L)'
;MARGKGDNAKKRKASMKIKIVKPKIWNFEVIKGKNAWKEVVYSARMSGVPSKIKAQKAFKMIVENDYTSAVEHIIIKFDLKMTKGCAPEFLEHRIVSHTGYSTRYIKVSE
;
A
#
# COMPACT_ATOMS: atom_id res chain seq x y z
N MET A 1 -32.39 55.90 26.22
CA MET A 1 -32.59 55.18 24.94
C MET A 1 -32.02 53.78 25.08
N ALA A 2 -32.86 52.76 24.94
CA ALA A 2 -32.51 51.35 25.05
C ALA A 2 -32.32 50.71 23.66
N ARG A 3 -31.59 49.58 23.63
CA ARG A 3 -31.45 48.56 22.55
C ARG A 3 -30.50 48.96 21.40
N GLY A 4 -29.60 48.11 20.90
CA GLY A 4 -29.30 46.72 21.19
C GLY A 4 -28.46 46.11 20.05
N LYS A 5 -27.95 44.88 20.31
CA LYS A 5 -27.49 43.86 19.36
C LYS A 5 -26.22 44.23 18.56
N GLY A 6 -25.07 43.58 18.73
CA GLY A 6 -24.90 42.14 18.89
C GLY A 6 -25.11 41.45 17.55
N ASP A 7 -24.19 41.63 16.60
CA ASP A 7 -24.15 40.96 15.31
C ASP A 7 -22.73 41.10 14.73
N ASN A 8 -22.06 40.08 14.22
CA ASN A 8 -22.31 38.66 14.18
C ASN A 8 -20.95 38.08 13.72
N ALA A 9 -20.12 37.61 14.65
CA ALA A 9 -18.98 36.78 14.30
C ALA A 9 -19.55 35.46 13.77
N LYS A 10 -19.97 35.46 12.49
CA LYS A 10 -20.36 34.26 11.76
C LYS A 10 -19.10 33.42 11.60
N LYS A 11 -18.80 32.64 12.65
CA LYS A 11 -18.06 31.38 12.54
C LYS A 11 -18.76 30.57 11.45
N ARG A 12 -18.26 30.68 10.22
CA ARG A 12 -18.52 29.70 9.18
C ARG A 12 -17.94 28.39 9.70
N LYS A 13 -18.75 27.59 10.41
CA LYS A 13 -18.52 26.15 10.53
C LYS A 13 -18.64 25.63 9.11
N ALA A 14 -17.52 25.62 8.38
CA ALA A 14 -17.43 24.88 7.14
C ALA A 14 -17.79 23.44 7.51
N SER A 15 -18.94 22.97 7.02
CA SER A 15 -19.32 21.58 7.17
C SER A 15 -18.27 20.76 6.43
N MET A 16 -17.31 20.22 7.17
CA MET A 16 -16.24 19.40 6.60
C MET A 16 -16.87 18.08 6.15
N LYS A 17 -17.33 18.03 4.90
CA LYS A 17 -17.79 16.80 4.28
C LYS A 17 -16.56 15.94 4.00
N ILE A 18 -16.28 15.00 4.91
CA ILE A 18 -15.23 14.01 4.72
C ILE A 18 -15.66 13.09 3.57
N LYS A 19 -15.04 13.25 2.40
CA LYS A 19 -15.15 12.27 1.31
C LYS A 19 -14.11 11.18 1.55
N ILE A 20 -14.56 9.97 1.85
CA ILE A 20 -13.69 8.80 1.88
C ILE A 20 -13.31 8.47 0.44
N VAL A 21 -12.08 8.78 0.05
CA VAL A 21 -11.55 8.42 -1.27
C VAL A 21 -10.57 7.27 -1.08
N LYS A 22 -11.00 6.05 -1.42
CA LYS A 22 -10.12 4.89 -1.41
C LYS A 22 -9.17 4.95 -2.63
N PRO A 23 -7.88 4.57 -2.48
CA PRO A 23 -7.00 4.38 -3.61
C PRO A 23 -7.61 3.38 -4.60
N LYS A 24 -7.45 3.65 -5.90
CA LYS A 24 -7.83 2.72 -6.96
C LYS A 24 -6.58 2.02 -7.49
N ILE A 25 -6.64 0.70 -7.55
CA ILE A 25 -5.62 -0.13 -8.18
C ILE A 25 -5.97 -0.21 -9.67
N TRP A 26 -5.10 0.29 -10.53
CA TRP A 26 -5.26 0.22 -11.97
C TRP A 26 -4.64 -1.03 -12.57
N ASN A 27 -3.53 -1.46 -11.99
CA ASN A 27 -2.81 -2.64 -12.41
C ASN A 27 -2.24 -3.37 -11.19
N PHE A 28 -2.15 -4.69 -11.29
CA PHE A 28 -1.61 -5.57 -10.26
C PHE A 28 -0.80 -6.68 -10.93
N GLU A 29 0.46 -6.79 -10.53
CA GLU A 29 1.37 -7.79 -11.04
C GLU A 29 2.11 -8.47 -9.88
N VAL A 30 2.11 -9.80 -9.88
CA VAL A 30 3.04 -10.58 -9.06
C VAL A 30 4.15 -11.05 -9.98
N ILE A 31 5.39 -10.66 -9.69
CA ILE A 31 6.55 -11.13 -10.45
C ILE A 31 6.64 -12.65 -10.29
N LYS A 32 6.81 -13.39 -11.40
CA LYS A 32 6.67 -14.87 -11.50
C LYS A 32 5.24 -15.43 -11.35
N GLY A 33 4.23 -14.55 -11.25
CA GLY A 33 2.81 -14.88 -11.31
C GLY A 33 2.37 -15.95 -10.31
N LYS A 34 1.54 -16.90 -10.77
CA LYS A 34 1.00 -18.00 -9.93
C LYS A 34 2.07 -18.91 -9.30
N ASN A 35 3.30 -18.86 -9.79
CA ASN A 35 4.41 -19.69 -9.31
C ASN A 35 5.32 -18.96 -8.31
N ALA A 36 5.07 -17.69 -7.96
CA ALA A 36 5.93 -16.91 -7.08
C ALA A 36 6.19 -17.59 -5.72
N TRP A 37 5.19 -18.30 -5.18
CA TRP A 37 5.33 -19.06 -3.92
C TRP A 37 6.39 -20.17 -3.98
N LYS A 38 6.71 -20.69 -5.17
CA LYS A 38 7.79 -21.69 -5.34
C LYS A 38 9.15 -21.07 -5.08
N GLU A 39 9.32 -19.78 -5.35
CA GLU A 39 10.55 -19.04 -5.05
C GLU A 39 10.79 -19.00 -3.54
N VAL A 40 9.75 -18.71 -2.76
CA VAL A 40 9.82 -18.70 -1.29
C VAL A 40 10.30 -20.04 -0.75
N VAL A 41 9.72 -21.14 -1.26
CA VAL A 41 10.12 -22.49 -0.86
C VAL A 41 11.55 -22.80 -1.30
N TYR A 42 11.95 -22.35 -2.49
CA TYR A 42 13.32 -22.50 -2.98
C TYR A 42 14.31 -21.75 -2.07
N SER A 43 14.07 -20.47 -1.78
CA SER A 43 14.88 -19.67 -0.86
C SER A 43 14.98 -20.32 0.52
N ALA A 44 13.86 -20.77 1.10
CA ALA A 44 13.86 -21.42 2.41
C ALA A 44 14.64 -22.76 2.41
N ARG A 45 14.62 -23.51 1.30
CA ARG A 45 15.44 -24.73 1.15
C ARG A 45 16.93 -24.43 1.10
N MET A 46 17.32 -23.33 0.45
CA MET A 46 18.71 -22.86 0.46
C MET A 46 19.15 -22.49 1.88
N SER A 47 18.22 -22.07 2.74
CA SER A 47 18.47 -21.73 4.16
C SER A 47 18.41 -22.91 5.11
N GLY A 48 18.08 -24.13 4.64
CA GLY A 48 18.08 -25.34 5.48
C GLY A 48 16.74 -26.09 5.60
N VAL A 49 15.66 -25.65 4.96
CA VAL A 49 14.40 -26.43 4.94
C VAL A 49 14.62 -27.74 4.16
N PRO A 50 14.38 -28.93 4.76
CA PRO A 50 14.63 -30.19 4.08
C PRO A 50 13.80 -30.40 2.82
N SER A 51 14.44 -30.90 1.75
CA SER A 51 13.77 -31.21 0.46
C SER A 51 12.71 -32.31 0.56
N LYS A 52 12.79 -33.16 1.59
CA LYS A 52 11.80 -34.20 1.90
C LYS A 52 10.41 -33.63 2.21
N ILE A 53 10.32 -32.37 2.64
CA ILE A 53 9.05 -31.72 2.93
C ILE A 53 8.41 -31.24 1.62
N LYS A 54 7.14 -31.61 1.40
CA LYS A 54 6.36 -31.17 0.24
C LYS A 54 6.30 -29.64 0.19
N ALA A 55 6.50 -29.06 -0.99
CA ALA A 55 6.64 -27.61 -1.16
C ALA A 55 5.46 -26.80 -0.58
N GLN A 56 4.23 -27.25 -0.79
CA GLN A 56 3.03 -26.59 -0.24
C GLN A 56 3.02 -26.60 1.30
N LYS A 57 3.46 -27.70 1.91
CA LYS A 57 3.56 -27.81 3.38
C LYS A 57 4.69 -26.93 3.92
N ALA A 58 5.82 -26.85 3.21
CA ALA A 58 6.91 -25.94 3.54
C ALA A 58 6.46 -24.48 3.45
N PHE A 59 5.79 -24.08 2.37
CA PHE A 59 5.24 -22.74 2.23
C PHE A 59 4.24 -22.39 3.34
N LYS A 60 3.32 -23.31 3.64
CA LYS A 60 2.36 -23.15 4.74
C LYS A 60 3.06 -22.96 6.09
N MET A 61 4.05 -23.79 6.39
CA MET A 61 4.86 -23.68 7.61
C MET A 61 5.57 -22.32 7.71
N ILE A 62 6.15 -21.83 6.62
CA ILE A 62 6.83 -20.53 6.57
C ILE A 62 5.88 -19.41 6.96
N VAL A 63 4.66 -19.40 6.40
CA VAL A 63 3.64 -18.38 6.69
C VAL A 63 3.11 -18.51 8.12
N GLU A 64 2.84 -19.73 8.58
CA GLU A 64 2.26 -19.98 9.91
C GLU A 64 3.23 -19.69 11.07
N ASN A 65 4.54 -19.80 10.83
CA ASN A 65 5.57 -19.58 11.85
C ASN A 65 6.32 -18.24 11.68
N ASP A 66 5.80 -17.34 10.84
CA ASP A 66 6.36 -16.00 10.60
C ASP A 66 7.83 -16.01 10.13
N TYR A 67 8.20 -16.98 9.28
CA TYR A 67 9.51 -17.01 8.60
C TYR A 67 9.49 -16.11 7.35
N THR A 68 9.07 -14.86 7.54
CA THR A 68 8.70 -13.93 6.48
C THR A 68 9.86 -13.41 5.65
N SER A 69 11.11 -13.55 6.11
CA SER A 69 12.30 -13.24 5.29
C SER A 69 12.32 -14.01 3.97
N ALA A 70 11.84 -15.27 3.95
CA ALA A 70 11.71 -16.03 2.71
C ALA A 70 10.60 -15.49 1.79
N VAL A 71 9.56 -14.86 2.37
CA VAL A 71 8.40 -14.29 1.65
C VAL A 71 8.79 -12.99 0.93
N GLU A 72 9.77 -12.26 1.44
CA GLU A 72 10.30 -11.02 0.83
C GLU A 72 10.88 -11.24 -0.58
N HIS A 73 11.15 -12.50 -0.98
CA HIS A 73 11.54 -12.85 -2.34
C HIS A 73 10.39 -12.76 -3.36
N ILE A 74 9.14 -12.58 -2.91
CA ILE A 74 7.99 -12.29 -3.78
C ILE A 74 7.90 -10.78 -3.98
N ILE A 75 8.04 -10.34 -5.23
CA ILE A 75 7.84 -8.95 -5.61
C ILE A 75 6.44 -8.77 -6.16
N ILE A 76 5.72 -7.78 -5.63
CA ILE A 76 4.39 -7.38 -6.07
C ILE A 76 4.46 -5.92 -6.52
N LYS A 77 3.90 -5.63 -7.69
CA LYS A 77 3.83 -4.29 -8.27
C LYS A 77 2.38 -3.86 -8.43
N PHE A 78 2.12 -2.60 -8.09
CA PHE A 78 0.81 -1.98 -8.23
C PHE A 78 0.95 -0.63 -8.94
N ASP A 79 0.03 -0.37 -9.87
CA ASP A 79 -0.21 1.00 -10.34
C ASP A 79 -1.38 1.58 -9.54
N LEU A 80 -1.08 2.59 -8.72
CA LEU A 80 -2.02 3.15 -7.74
C LEU A 80 -2.44 4.57 -8.11
N LYS A 81 -3.74 4.81 -8.24
CA LYS A 81 -4.31 6.17 -8.24
C LYS A 81 -4.78 6.51 -6.84
N MET A 82 -4.18 7.52 -6.23
CA MET A 82 -4.53 7.99 -4.89
C MET A 82 -4.67 9.51 -4.85
N THR A 83 -5.28 10.02 -3.79
CA THR A 83 -5.37 11.47 -3.58
C THR A 83 -4.02 12.02 -3.12
N LYS A 84 -3.81 13.33 -3.33
CA LYS A 84 -2.60 14.02 -2.82
C LYS A 84 -2.47 13.94 -1.29
N GLY A 85 -3.59 13.79 -0.56
CA GLY A 85 -3.58 13.64 0.89
C GLY A 85 -3.15 12.25 1.36
N CYS A 86 -3.52 11.18 0.62
CA CYS A 86 -3.12 9.81 0.98
C CYS A 86 -1.68 9.48 0.57
N ALA A 87 -1.13 10.18 -0.43
CA ALA A 87 0.21 9.85 -0.94
C ALA A 87 1.32 10.01 0.11
N PRO A 88 1.41 11.09 0.90
CA PRO A 88 2.40 11.20 1.97
C PRO A 88 2.33 10.04 2.97
N GLU A 89 1.15 9.70 3.46
CA GLU A 89 0.95 8.59 4.40
C GLU A 89 1.42 7.25 3.81
N PHE A 90 1.14 7.00 2.53
CA PHE A 90 1.57 5.78 1.86
C PHE A 90 3.10 5.75 1.65
N LEU A 91 3.72 6.89 1.39
CA LEU A 91 5.16 7.00 1.16
C LEU A 91 6.01 6.83 2.44
N GLU A 92 5.40 6.86 3.63
CA GLU A 92 6.07 6.51 4.88
C GLU A 92 6.44 5.02 4.98
N HIS A 93 5.86 4.15 4.15
CA HIS A 93 6.24 2.74 4.06
C HIS A 93 7.60 2.55 3.38
N ARG A 94 8.68 2.69 4.15
CA ARG A 94 10.09 2.63 3.67
C ARG A 94 10.54 1.28 3.09
N ILE A 95 9.75 0.22 3.26
CA ILE A 95 9.99 -1.11 2.66
C ILE A 95 9.52 -1.19 1.19
N VAL A 96 8.84 -0.15 0.69
CA VAL A 96 8.28 -0.12 -0.66
C VAL A 96 9.14 0.75 -1.56
N SER A 97 9.47 0.25 -2.75
CA SER A 97 10.01 1.07 -3.84
C SER A 97 8.87 1.73 -4.61
N HIS A 98 8.98 3.02 -4.92
CA HIS A 98 7.92 3.75 -5.61
C HIS A 98 8.44 4.57 -6.80
N THR A 99 7.56 4.83 -7.75
CA THR A 99 7.76 5.81 -8.83
C THR A 99 6.45 6.58 -8.98
N GLY A 100 6.56 7.91 -9.11
CA GLY A 100 5.41 8.78 -9.24
C GLY A 100 5.55 9.69 -10.47
N TYR A 101 4.40 10.18 -10.96
CA TYR A 101 4.39 11.16 -12.03
C TYR A 101 5.11 12.45 -11.59
N SER A 102 6.03 12.91 -12.43
CA SER A 102 6.76 14.14 -12.16
C SER A 102 5.87 15.37 -12.37
N THR A 103 5.65 16.12 -11.31
CA THR A 103 4.89 17.39 -11.31
C THR A 103 5.55 18.48 -12.16
N ARG A 104 6.84 18.31 -12.50
CA ARG A 104 7.58 19.23 -13.37
C ARG A 104 7.25 19.07 -14.86
N TYR A 105 6.87 17.86 -15.28
CA TYR A 105 6.72 17.51 -16.71
C TYR A 105 5.28 17.20 -17.09
N ILE A 106 4.43 16.82 -16.13
CA ILE A 106 3.05 16.43 -16.39
C ILE A 106 2.11 17.52 -15.91
N LYS A 107 1.26 18.00 -16.82
CA LYS A 107 0.09 18.81 -16.45
C LYS A 107 -0.96 17.88 -15.88
N VAL A 108 -1.32 18.10 -14.62
CA VAL A 108 -2.45 17.40 -13.99
C VAL A 108 -3.72 18.03 -14.56
N SER A 109 -4.34 17.40 -15.56
CA SER A 109 -5.70 17.76 -15.97
C SER A 109 -6.66 17.29 -14.88
N GLU A 110 -7.57 18.18 -14.46
CA GLU A 110 -8.61 17.88 -13.45
C GLU A 110 -9.54 16.73 -13.86
#